data_AF-R1CST8-F1
#
_entry.id   AF-R1CST8-F1
#
_cell.length_a   1.000
_cell.length_b   1.000
_cell.length_c   1.000
_cell.angle_alpha   90.00
_cell.angle_beta   90.00
_cell.angle_gamma   90.00
#
_symmetry.space_group_name_H-M   'P 1'
#
loop_
_entity.id
_entity.type
_entity.pdbx_description
1 polymer ?
#
loop_
_entity_poly.entity_id
_entity_poly.type
_entity_poly.pdbx_seq_one_letter_code
_entity_poly.pdbx_strand_id
1 'polypeptide(L)'
;MILSASRFKVWTIYPSVSLDCVLDFLANSFEIIGGVPKEILIDNATTMMLKARTESNKGTVNPKFQQFADDYGFKVVPCIVGRICQGTGVPPILVYKKEKEHLSPLPQEKICSFYKISTIKATVNLNALFHYRIKYFSKYKLLIIDEIGYLPIGEQEAKMFFQLIDRRYEKKSTIITSNINLSDWSDIFVDNMLASAILDRLVHHSSTVNILGSSYRTAEALSKVGQKDN
;
A
#
# COMPACT_ATOMS: atom_id res chain seq x y z
N MET A 1 7.63 9.50 2.37
CA MET A 1 8.15 10.86 2.16
C MET A 1 7.32 11.55 1.08
N ILE A 2 7.01 12.83 1.23
CA ILE A 2 6.29 13.61 0.23
C ILE A 2 7.08 14.89 -0.01
N LEU A 3 7.40 15.17 -1.28
CA LEU A 3 7.99 16.45 -1.66
C LEU A 3 6.96 17.57 -1.61
N SER A 4 7.37 18.73 -1.12
CA SER A 4 6.45 19.81 -0.77
C SER A 4 5.80 20.46 -1.99
N ALA A 5 6.58 20.73 -3.05
CA ALA A 5 6.09 21.46 -4.21
C ALA A 5 5.44 20.53 -5.23
N SER A 6 6.12 19.44 -5.60
CA SER A 6 5.63 18.48 -6.60
C SER A 6 4.59 17.51 -6.05
N ARG A 7 4.47 17.37 -4.73
CA ARG A 7 3.66 16.34 -4.07
C ARG A 7 4.07 14.91 -4.47
N PHE A 8 5.28 14.74 -5.02
CA PHE A 8 5.83 13.44 -5.36
C PHE A 8 5.98 12.60 -4.09
N LYS A 9 5.46 11.37 -4.13
CA LYS A 9 5.39 10.49 -2.96
C LYS A 9 6.31 9.30 -3.15
N VAL A 10 7.15 9.05 -2.15
CA VAL A 10 7.92 7.81 -2.01
C VAL A 10 7.38 7.06 -0.80
N TRP A 11 7.07 5.79 -0.98
CA TRP A 11 6.57 4.90 0.07
C TRP A 11 7.24 3.53 -0.07
N THR A 12 7.53 2.91 1.07
CA THR A 12 8.09 1.56 1.18
C THR A 12 7.45 0.89 2.39
N ILE A 13 7.21 -0.42 2.31
CA ILE A 13 6.61 -1.19 3.40
C ILE A 13 7.72 -1.90 4.16
N TYR A 14 7.76 -1.71 5.48
CA TYR A 14 8.67 -2.40 6.38
C TYR A 14 7.89 -3.28 7.36
N PRO A 15 8.47 -4.43 7.79
CA PRO A 15 7.83 -5.31 8.78
C PRO A 15 7.88 -4.74 10.20
N SER A 16 8.68 -3.70 10.44
CA SER A 16 8.89 -3.07 11.74
C SER A 16 8.89 -1.55 11.62
N VAL A 17 8.59 -0.87 12.73
CA VAL A 17 8.58 0.59 12.86
C VAL A 17 9.86 1.12 13.54
N SER A 18 10.96 0.37 13.51
CA SER A 18 12.22 0.77 14.15
C SER A 18 12.83 2.00 13.49
N LEU A 19 13.68 2.73 14.24
CA LEU A 19 14.43 3.85 13.69
C LEU A 19 15.33 3.42 12.53
N ASP A 20 15.92 2.22 12.57
CA ASP A 20 16.76 1.72 11.48
C ASP A 20 15.98 1.55 10.17
N CYS A 21 14.73 1.06 10.23
CA CYS A 21 13.85 1.00 9.07
C CYS A 21 13.52 2.39 8.51
N VAL A 22 13.39 3.38 9.39
CA VAL A 22 13.17 4.78 8.99
C VAL A 22 14.41 5.38 8.30
N LEU A 23 15.61 5.11 8.82
CA LEU A 23 16.86 5.61 8.25
C LEU A 23 17.13 4.96 6.88
N ASP A 24 16.95 3.64 6.77
CA ASP A 24 17.03 2.90 5.50
C ASP A 24 16.02 3.45 4.48
N PHE A 25 14.79 3.69 4.91
CA PHE A 25 13.75 4.28 4.07
C PHE A 25 14.17 5.65 3.52
N LEU A 26 14.70 6.54 4.36
CA LEU A 26 15.11 7.88 3.95
C LEU A 26 16.33 7.82 3.01
N ALA A 27 17.33 7.01 3.34
CA ALA A 27 18.51 6.81 2.50
C ALA A 27 18.11 6.35 1.08
N ASN A 28 17.27 5.32 0.98
CA ASN A 28 16.75 4.82 -0.29
C ASN A 28 15.87 5.87 -1.00
N SER A 29 15.07 6.63 -0.24
CA SER A 29 14.22 7.69 -0.80
C SER A 29 15.05 8.80 -1.46
N PHE A 30 16.15 9.23 -0.85
CA PHE A 30 17.04 10.25 -1.39
C PHE A 30 17.72 9.82 -2.69
N GLU A 31 18.08 8.54 -2.80
CA GLU A 31 18.60 7.97 -4.04
C GLU A 31 17.56 7.94 -5.16
N ILE A 32 16.31 7.57 -4.83
CA ILE A 32 15.20 7.54 -5.80
C ILE A 32 14.92 8.94 -6.36
N ILE A 33 14.92 9.97 -5.51
CA ILE A 33 14.71 11.35 -5.96
C ILE A 33 15.97 11.95 -6.61
N GLY A 34 17.14 11.36 -6.35
CA GLY A 34 18.42 11.75 -6.92
C GLY A 34 19.09 12.93 -6.20
N GLY A 35 18.87 13.09 -4.89
CA GLY A 35 19.45 14.16 -4.09
C GLY A 35 18.82 14.27 -2.70
N VAL A 36 19.39 15.13 -1.85
CA VAL A 36 18.95 15.35 -0.47
C VAL A 36 18.18 16.69 -0.36
N PRO A 37 16.96 16.70 0.17
CA PRO A 37 16.25 17.94 0.47
C PRO A 37 16.97 18.76 1.55
N LYS A 38 16.97 20.09 1.45
CA LYS A 38 17.62 20.96 2.44
C LYS A 38 16.98 20.90 3.83
N GLU A 39 15.66 20.75 3.87
CA GLU A 39 14.88 20.65 5.09
C GLU A 39 13.90 19.49 4.99
N ILE A 40 13.77 18.72 6.07
CA ILE A 40 12.79 17.64 6.18
C ILE A 40 11.88 17.93 7.35
N LEU A 41 10.60 18.08 7.02
CA LEU A 41 9.54 18.18 8.01
C LEU A 41 9.22 16.77 8.51
N ILE A 42 9.47 16.52 9.80
CA ILE A 42 9.13 15.25 10.44
C ILE A 42 7.86 15.41 11.26
N ASP A 43 7.03 14.37 11.21
CA ASP A 43 5.96 14.22 12.20
C ASP A 43 6.61 13.86 13.55
N ASN A 44 5.98 14.24 14.66
CA ASN A 44 6.51 14.05 16.02
C ASN A 44 6.50 12.58 16.49
N ALA A 45 6.83 11.65 15.59
CA ALA A 45 6.92 10.22 15.87
C ALA A 45 8.01 9.94 16.90
N THR A 46 7.69 9.08 17.87
CA THR A 46 8.58 8.66 18.96
C THR A 46 9.87 7.99 18.48
N THR A 47 9.88 7.48 17.25
CA THR A 47 11.06 6.87 16.63
C THR A 47 12.12 7.91 16.27
N MET A 48 11.70 9.08 15.78
CA MET A 48 12.58 10.19 15.37
C MET A 48 12.76 11.23 16.47
N MET A 49 11.86 11.28 17.46
CA MET A 49 11.85 12.27 18.56
C MET A 49 11.90 11.57 19.92
N LEU A 50 12.89 11.93 20.77
CA LEU A 50 12.90 11.53 22.18
C LEU A 50 11.85 12.29 23.00
N LYS A 51 11.63 13.57 22.67
CA LYS A 51 10.56 14.40 23.22
C LYS A 51 9.86 15.09 22.06
N ALA A 52 8.59 14.80 21.85
CA ALA A 52 7.78 15.46 20.84
C ALA A 52 7.79 16.99 21.02
N ARG A 53 7.75 17.72 19.90
CA ARG A 53 7.62 19.18 19.93
C ARG A 53 6.18 19.57 20.30
N THR A 54 6.04 20.49 21.25
CA THR A 54 4.77 21.13 21.63
C THR A 54 4.86 22.63 21.37
N GLU A 55 3.78 23.39 21.57
CA GLU A 55 3.79 24.86 21.43
C GLU A 55 4.80 25.52 22.40
N SER A 56 5.02 24.92 23.57
CA SER A 56 5.90 25.42 24.63
C SER A 56 7.32 24.84 24.60
N ASN A 57 7.53 23.67 23.99
CA ASN A 57 8.81 22.97 23.98
C ASN A 57 9.24 22.64 22.55
N LYS A 58 10.49 23.00 22.19
CA LYS A 58 11.07 22.71 20.86
C LYS A 58 11.18 21.20 20.56
N GLY A 59 11.04 20.35 21.57
CA GLY A 59 11.23 18.90 21.45
C GLY A 59 12.71 18.53 21.37
N THR A 60 13.00 17.25 21.45
CA THR A 60 14.37 16.71 21.37
C THR A 60 14.38 15.59 20.34
N VAL A 61 15.17 15.77 19.29
CA VAL A 61 15.36 14.78 18.21
C VAL A 61 16.19 13.61 18.74
N ASN A 62 15.93 12.42 18.22
CA ASN A 62 16.75 11.24 18.51
C ASN A 62 18.21 11.49 18.05
N PRO A 63 19.23 11.34 18.90
CA PRO A 63 20.62 11.59 18.54
C PRO A 63 21.09 10.83 17.29
N LYS A 64 20.64 9.59 17.12
CA LYS A 64 20.98 8.78 15.93
C LYS A 64 20.33 9.36 14.66
N PHE A 65 19.12 9.91 14.77
CA PHE A 65 18.45 10.59 13.67
C PHE A 65 19.10 11.93 13.35
N GLN A 66 19.55 12.66 14.39
CA GLN A 66 20.29 13.91 14.20
C GLN A 66 21.64 13.66 13.50
N GLN A 67 22.38 12.62 13.90
CA GLN A 67 23.61 12.21 13.24
C GLN A 67 23.37 11.90 11.75
N PHE A 68 22.31 11.16 11.43
CA PHE A 68 21.91 10.91 10.04
C PHE A 68 21.63 12.21 9.27
N ALA A 69 20.97 13.18 9.90
CA ALA A 69 20.69 14.47 9.29
C ALA A 69 21.97 15.27 9.01
N ASP A 70 22.93 15.24 9.93
CA ASP A 70 24.22 15.91 9.78
C ASP A 70 25.06 15.24 8.67
N ASP A 71 25.06 13.90 8.60
CA ASP A 71 25.78 13.12 7.58
C ASP A 71 25.24 13.37 6.16
N TYR A 72 23.92 13.55 6.01
CA TYR A 72 23.26 13.86 4.74
C TYR A 72 23.16 15.37 4.46
N GLY A 73 23.48 16.22 5.43
CA GLY A 73 23.47 17.68 5.30
C GLY A 73 22.08 18.30 5.18
N PHE A 74 21.07 17.74 5.84
CA PHE A 74 19.71 18.32 5.89
C PHE A 74 19.31 18.75 7.29
N LYS A 75 18.42 19.74 7.36
CA LYS A 75 17.88 20.24 8.61
C LYS A 75 16.59 19.53 8.98
N VAL A 76 16.55 18.98 10.20
CA VAL A 76 15.33 18.38 10.77
C VAL A 76 14.41 19.49 11.27
N VAL A 77 13.18 19.53 10.77
CA VAL A 77 12.16 20.47 11.21
C VAL A 77 11.00 19.66 11.81
N PRO A 78 10.80 19.66 13.13
CA PRO A 78 9.63 19.02 13.72
C PRO A 78 8.38 19.81 13.38
N CYS A 79 7.32 19.10 12.98
CA CYS A 79 6.05 19.69 12.59
C CYS A 79 5.42 20.53 13.70
N ILE A 80 4.80 21.65 13.30
CA ILE A 80 3.89 22.45 14.14
C ILE A 80 2.49 22.13 13.65
N VAL A 81 1.64 21.58 14.51
CA VAL A 81 0.25 21.24 14.20
C VAL A 81 -0.47 22.48 13.67
N GLY A 82 -1.12 22.39 12.49
CA GLY A 82 -2.03 23.43 11.97
C GLY A 82 -1.61 24.18 10.70
N ARG A 83 -0.43 23.93 10.10
CA ARG A 83 -0.12 24.49 8.76
C ARG A 83 -0.69 23.63 7.64
N ILE A 84 -1.68 24.17 6.92
CA ILE A 84 -2.23 23.56 5.70
C ILE A 84 -1.29 23.89 4.53
N CYS A 85 -0.68 22.88 3.91
CA CYS A 85 0.05 23.07 2.65
C CYS A 85 -0.96 23.16 1.49
N GLN A 86 -1.11 24.35 0.91
CA GLN A 86 -1.96 24.57 -0.27
C GLN A 86 -1.31 23.96 -1.53
N GLY A 87 -2.13 23.39 -2.42
CA GLY A 87 -1.67 22.84 -3.69
C GLY A 87 -1.29 23.94 -4.69
N THR A 88 -0.29 23.69 -5.52
CA THR A 88 0.28 24.69 -6.45
C THR A 88 -0.52 24.89 -7.74
N GLY A 89 -1.54 24.05 -8.02
CA GLY A 89 -2.35 24.12 -9.24
C GLY A 89 -1.62 23.70 -10.54
N VAL A 90 -0.34 23.34 -10.46
CA VAL A 90 0.51 22.95 -11.60
C VAL A 90 0.64 21.43 -11.67
N PRO A 91 0.70 20.82 -12.87
CA PRO A 91 0.97 19.39 -13.01
C PRO A 91 2.23 18.94 -12.25
N PRO A 92 2.13 17.90 -11.38
CA PRO A 92 3.22 17.44 -10.51
C PRO A 92 4.57 17.19 -11.20
N ILE A 93 4.54 16.69 -12.45
CA ILE A 93 5.75 16.32 -13.19
C ILE A 93 6.63 17.51 -13.56
N LEU A 94 6.02 18.67 -13.83
CA LEU A 94 6.73 19.90 -14.18
C LEU A 94 7.38 20.52 -12.94
N VAL A 95 6.67 20.48 -11.82
CA VAL A 95 7.17 20.96 -10.53
C VAL A 95 8.29 20.07 -10.02
N TYR A 96 8.21 18.75 -10.23
CA TYR A 96 9.24 17.80 -9.81
C TYR A 96 10.60 18.06 -10.45
N LYS A 97 10.65 18.33 -11.75
CA LYS A 97 11.92 18.62 -12.45
C LYS A 97 12.62 19.83 -11.85
N LYS A 98 11.88 20.91 -11.60
CA LYS A 98 12.38 22.13 -10.96
C LYS A 98 12.77 21.92 -9.49
N GLU A 99 12.00 21.12 -8.75
CA GLU A 99 12.30 20.79 -7.36
C GLU A 99 13.60 19.96 -7.24
N LYS A 100 13.86 19.08 -8.21
CA LYS A 100 15.09 18.27 -8.28
C LYS A 100 16.36 19.12 -8.42
N GLU A 101 16.30 20.22 -9.16
CA GLU A 101 17.42 21.17 -9.32
C GLU A 101 17.85 21.83 -7.99
N HIS A 102 16.98 21.84 -6.99
CA HIS A 102 17.23 22.46 -5.68
C HIS A 102 17.71 21.47 -4.62
N LEU A 103 17.82 20.19 -4.96
CA LEU A 103 18.32 19.15 -4.06
C LEU A 103 19.84 19.24 -3.93
N SER A 104 20.33 19.02 -2.72
CA SER A 104 21.76 18.85 -2.46
C SER A 104 22.25 17.51 -3.03
N PRO A 105 23.53 17.39 -3.42
CA PRO A 105 24.08 16.11 -3.85
C PRO A 105 24.05 15.08 -2.71
N LEU A 106 24.00 13.80 -3.08
CA LEU A 106 24.12 12.70 -2.12
C LEU A 106 25.52 12.68 -1.48
N PRO A 107 25.63 12.26 -0.20
CA PRO A 107 26.92 12.08 0.45
C PRO A 107 27.69 10.88 -0.14
N GLN A 108 28.88 10.62 0.41
CA GLN A 108 29.71 9.49 -0.04
C GLN A 108 28.98 8.15 0.10
N GLU A 109 29.21 7.23 -0.83
CA GLU A 109 28.56 5.90 -0.86
C GLU A 109 28.75 5.10 0.44
N LYS A 110 29.89 5.29 1.11
CA LYS A 110 30.17 4.69 2.43
C LYS A 110 29.19 5.15 3.51
N ILE A 111 28.78 6.42 3.48
CA ILE A 111 27.77 6.97 4.39
C ILE A 111 26.40 6.42 4.01
N CYS A 112 26.06 6.45 2.72
CA CYS A 112 24.78 5.94 2.23
C CYS A 112 24.55 4.47 2.60
N SER A 113 25.58 3.63 2.43
CA SER A 113 25.52 2.20 2.74
C SER A 113 25.44 1.89 4.24
N PHE A 114 25.97 2.75 5.11
CA PHE A 114 25.93 2.56 6.57
C PHE A 114 24.49 2.54 7.13
N TYR A 115 23.62 3.36 6.56
CA TYR A 115 22.21 3.47 6.99
C TYR A 115 21.27 2.51 6.28
N LYS A 116 21.76 1.77 5.29
CA LYS A 116 20.97 0.79 4.55
C LYS A 116 20.93 -0.54 5.29
N ILE A 117 19.74 -1.12 5.40
CA ILE A 117 19.56 -2.45 5.96
C ILE A 117 20.03 -3.48 4.91
N SER A 118 21.02 -4.30 5.28
CA SER A 118 21.44 -5.43 4.48
C SER A 118 20.30 -6.44 4.36
N THR A 119 19.61 -6.40 3.23
CA THR A 119 18.49 -7.30 2.99
C THR A 119 19.03 -8.64 2.53
N ILE A 120 18.88 -9.68 3.35
CA ILE A 120 19.07 -11.05 2.89
C ILE A 120 17.87 -11.37 1.99
N LYS A 121 18.12 -11.55 0.69
CA LYS A 121 17.10 -12.07 -0.22
C LYS A 121 16.80 -13.52 0.16
N ALA A 122 15.80 -13.71 1.02
CA ALA A 122 15.25 -15.03 1.26
C ALA A 122 14.26 -15.36 0.14
N THR A 123 14.61 -16.31 -0.72
CA THR A 123 13.65 -16.88 -1.67
C THR A 123 12.67 -17.72 -0.87
N VAL A 124 11.51 -17.16 -0.55
CA VAL A 124 10.44 -17.91 0.09
C VAL A 124 9.84 -18.84 -0.95
N ASN A 125 9.73 -20.12 -0.60
CA ASN A 125 9.00 -21.08 -1.43
C ASN A 125 7.55 -20.61 -1.56
N LEU A 126 7.13 -20.24 -2.79
CA LEU A 126 5.80 -19.73 -3.08
C LEU A 126 4.70 -20.69 -2.58
N ASN A 127 4.90 -22.00 -2.72
CA ASN A 127 3.94 -23.01 -2.25
C ASN A 127 3.76 -22.97 -0.73
N ALA A 128 4.84 -22.78 0.02
CA ALA A 128 4.78 -22.65 1.49
C ALA A 128 4.00 -21.40 1.91
N LEU A 129 4.21 -20.28 1.21
CA LEU A 129 3.47 -19.03 1.45
C LEU A 129 1.98 -19.20 1.12
N PHE A 130 1.65 -19.88 0.02
CA PHE A 130 0.26 -20.17 -0.37
C PHE A 130 -0.45 -21.01 0.69
N HIS A 131 0.16 -22.09 1.16
CA HIS A 131 -0.41 -22.91 2.23
C HIS A 131 -0.64 -22.12 3.52
N TYR A 132 0.30 -21.26 3.89
CA TYR A 132 0.16 -20.37 5.05
C TYR A 132 -1.03 -19.41 4.88
N ARG A 133 -1.15 -18.74 3.73
CA ARG A 133 -2.25 -17.80 3.47
C ARG A 133 -3.60 -18.50 3.42
N ILE A 134 -3.70 -19.67 2.80
CA ILE A 134 -4.95 -20.45 2.80
C ILE A 134 -5.33 -20.82 4.24
N LYS A 135 -4.37 -21.30 5.06
CA LYS A 135 -4.62 -21.60 6.48
C LYS A 135 -5.07 -20.35 7.25
N TYR A 136 -4.50 -19.20 6.95
CA TYR A 136 -4.87 -17.92 7.55
C TYR A 136 -6.32 -17.54 7.19
N PHE A 137 -6.67 -17.49 5.91
CA PHE A 137 -8.03 -17.13 5.46
C PHE A 137 -9.10 -18.16 5.83
N SER A 138 -8.73 -19.44 5.98
CA SER A 138 -9.64 -20.48 6.44
C SER A 138 -10.05 -20.32 7.92
N LYS A 139 -9.36 -19.50 8.72
CA LYS A 139 -9.67 -19.32 10.15
C LYS A 139 -10.88 -18.41 10.39
N TYR A 140 -11.13 -17.43 9.55
CA TYR A 140 -12.20 -16.45 9.76
C TYR A 140 -13.58 -17.08 9.73
N LYS A 141 -14.43 -16.72 10.71
CA LYS A 141 -15.83 -17.19 10.80
C LYS A 141 -16.64 -16.77 9.57
N LEU A 142 -16.48 -15.51 9.16
CA LEU A 142 -17.01 -14.95 7.93
C LEU A 142 -15.84 -14.47 7.07
N LEU A 143 -15.80 -14.88 5.80
CA LEU A 143 -14.84 -14.39 4.82
C LEU A 143 -15.61 -13.77 3.66
N ILE A 144 -15.24 -12.55 3.28
CA ILE A 144 -15.81 -11.84 2.13
C ILE A 144 -14.73 -11.82 1.05
N ILE A 145 -15.10 -12.26 -0.15
CA ILE A 145 -14.23 -12.27 -1.32
C ILE A 145 -14.92 -11.41 -2.37
N ASP A 146 -14.28 -10.30 -2.72
CA ASP A 146 -14.87 -9.28 -3.58
C ASP A 146 -14.36 -9.43 -5.03
N GLU A 147 -15.22 -9.06 -5.99
CA GLU A 147 -14.92 -8.93 -7.42
C GLU A 147 -14.30 -10.18 -8.08
N ILE A 148 -14.78 -11.38 -7.73
CA ILE A 148 -14.32 -12.61 -8.39
C ILE A 148 -14.76 -12.62 -9.84
N GLY A 149 -13.81 -12.90 -10.73
CA GLY A 149 -14.04 -13.07 -12.16
C GLY A 149 -13.72 -11.87 -13.04
N TYR A 150 -13.36 -10.73 -12.47
CA TYR A 150 -12.99 -9.56 -13.28
C TYR A 150 -11.72 -9.79 -14.11
N LEU A 151 -10.75 -10.54 -13.57
CA LEU A 151 -9.52 -10.94 -14.27
C LEU A 151 -9.53 -12.45 -14.53
N PRO A 152 -8.94 -12.92 -15.65
CA PRO A 152 -8.77 -14.34 -15.89
C PRO A 152 -7.94 -14.98 -14.77
N ILE A 153 -8.42 -16.11 -14.25
CA ILE A 153 -7.81 -16.80 -13.11
C ILE A 153 -6.89 -17.89 -13.65
N GLY A 154 -5.59 -17.75 -13.41
CA GLY A 154 -4.59 -18.75 -13.79
C GLY A 154 -4.75 -20.07 -13.04
N GLU A 155 -4.07 -21.12 -13.52
CA GLU A 155 -4.21 -22.48 -12.98
C GLU A 155 -3.81 -22.58 -11.50
N GLN A 156 -2.75 -21.89 -11.09
CA GLN A 156 -2.29 -21.92 -9.70
C GLN A 156 -3.25 -21.17 -8.78
N GLU A 157 -3.74 -20.01 -9.22
CA GLU A 157 -4.73 -19.19 -8.51
C GLU A 157 -6.04 -19.95 -8.33
N ALA A 158 -6.49 -20.65 -9.37
CA ALA A 158 -7.69 -21.49 -9.33
C ALA A 158 -7.53 -22.63 -8.31
N LYS A 159 -6.37 -23.32 -8.30
CA LYS A 159 -6.07 -24.38 -7.32
C LYS A 159 -6.06 -23.84 -5.89
N MET A 160 -5.49 -22.66 -5.67
CA MET A 160 -5.50 -22.00 -4.37
C MET A 160 -6.92 -21.63 -3.93
N PHE A 161 -7.72 -21.10 -4.84
CA PHE A 161 -9.11 -20.74 -4.58
C PHE A 161 -9.94 -21.97 -4.23
N PHE A 162 -9.81 -23.06 -4.99
CA PHE A 162 -10.42 -24.35 -4.68
C PHE A 162 -10.05 -24.85 -3.27
N GLN A 163 -8.76 -24.88 -2.93
CA GLN A 163 -8.31 -25.32 -1.61
C GLN A 163 -8.88 -24.46 -0.46
N LEU A 164 -9.07 -23.16 -0.69
CA LEU A 164 -9.70 -22.26 0.27
C LEU A 164 -11.19 -22.56 0.42
N ILE A 165 -11.92 -22.71 -0.69
CA ILE A 165 -13.35 -23.04 -0.68
C ILE A 165 -13.58 -24.40 -0.03
N ASP A 166 -12.83 -25.43 -0.41
CA ASP A 166 -12.94 -26.78 0.14
C ASP A 166 -12.69 -26.83 1.66
N ARG A 167 -11.74 -26.04 2.18
CA ARG A 167 -11.50 -25.94 3.62
C ARG A 167 -12.62 -25.23 4.39
N ARG A 168 -13.38 -24.36 3.72
CA ARG A 168 -14.46 -23.56 4.32
C ARG A 168 -15.84 -24.20 4.11
N TYR A 169 -15.97 -25.03 3.09
CA TYR A 169 -17.17 -25.78 2.74
C TYR A 169 -17.70 -26.54 3.97
N GLU A 170 -19.01 -26.39 4.23
CA GLU A 170 -19.73 -26.95 5.38
C GLU A 170 -19.19 -26.59 6.79
N LYS A 171 -18.22 -25.66 6.87
CA LYS A 171 -17.56 -25.30 8.13
C LYS A 171 -17.73 -23.84 8.50
N LYS A 172 -17.67 -22.93 7.52
CA LYS A 172 -17.66 -21.47 7.75
C LYS A 172 -18.34 -20.69 6.62
N SER A 173 -19.02 -19.61 6.98
CA SER A 173 -19.74 -18.76 6.02
C SER A 173 -18.79 -17.98 5.13
N THR A 174 -19.09 -17.92 3.83
CA THR A 174 -18.30 -17.17 2.84
C THR A 174 -19.25 -16.36 1.98
N ILE A 175 -18.96 -15.06 1.81
CA ILE A 175 -19.68 -14.18 0.89
C ILE A 175 -18.76 -13.93 -0.30
N ILE A 176 -19.30 -14.07 -1.49
CA ILE A 176 -18.58 -13.81 -2.73
C ILE A 176 -19.39 -12.79 -3.53
N THR A 177 -18.71 -11.78 -4.05
CA THR A 177 -19.28 -10.88 -5.06
C THR A 177 -18.61 -11.18 -6.40
N SER A 178 -19.41 -11.14 -7.46
CA SER A 178 -18.94 -11.32 -8.84
C SER A 178 -19.80 -10.46 -9.75
N ASN A 179 -19.17 -9.93 -10.79
CA ASN A 179 -19.84 -9.25 -11.90
C ASN A 179 -20.22 -10.22 -13.03
N ILE A 180 -19.92 -11.51 -12.88
CA ILE A 180 -20.17 -12.56 -13.86
C ILE A 180 -21.18 -13.55 -13.28
N ASN A 181 -22.10 -14.02 -14.12
CA ASN A 181 -23.09 -15.01 -13.68
C ASN A 181 -22.39 -16.33 -13.35
N LEU A 182 -22.93 -17.07 -12.38
CA LEU A 182 -22.38 -18.38 -11.99
C LEU A 182 -22.29 -19.37 -13.15
N SER A 183 -23.18 -19.27 -14.14
CA SER A 183 -23.18 -20.10 -15.35
C SER A 183 -21.96 -19.87 -16.24
N ASP A 184 -21.41 -18.65 -16.23
CA ASP A 184 -20.32 -18.21 -17.11
C ASP A 184 -18.95 -18.38 -16.42
N TRP A 185 -18.92 -18.91 -15.19
CA TRP A 185 -17.68 -19.11 -14.45
C TRP A 185 -16.75 -20.14 -15.09
N SER A 186 -17.27 -21.09 -15.88
CA SER A 186 -16.44 -22.00 -16.66
C SER A 186 -15.45 -21.25 -17.57
N ASP A 187 -15.84 -20.08 -18.08
CA ASP A 187 -15.06 -19.36 -19.07
C ASP A 187 -13.96 -18.48 -18.45
N ILE A 188 -14.03 -18.23 -17.13
CA ILE A 188 -13.07 -17.42 -16.37
C ILE A 188 -11.87 -18.27 -15.92
N PHE A 189 -12.15 -19.51 -15.54
CA PHE A 189 -11.14 -20.44 -15.06
C PHE A 189 -10.49 -21.16 -16.24
N VAL A 190 -9.16 -21.28 -16.22
CA VAL A 190 -8.43 -22.03 -17.25
C VAL A 190 -8.82 -23.52 -17.27
N ASP A 191 -9.23 -24.07 -16.13
CA ASP A 191 -9.64 -25.47 -15.98
C ASP A 191 -11.14 -25.59 -15.65
N ASN A 192 -11.92 -26.04 -16.63
CA ASN A 192 -13.37 -26.27 -16.53
C ASN A 192 -13.76 -27.29 -15.45
N MET A 193 -12.94 -28.33 -15.22
CA MET A 193 -13.22 -29.32 -14.18
C MET A 193 -13.08 -28.70 -12.80
N LEU A 194 -12.04 -27.89 -12.61
CA LEU A 194 -11.80 -27.20 -11.36
C LEU A 194 -12.87 -26.12 -11.10
N ALA A 195 -13.25 -25.37 -12.13
CA ALA A 195 -14.35 -24.40 -12.06
C ALA A 195 -15.65 -25.05 -11.58
N SER A 196 -16.01 -26.18 -12.19
CA SER A 196 -17.21 -26.94 -11.84
C SER A 196 -17.16 -27.44 -10.38
N ALA A 197 -16.00 -27.94 -9.94
CA ALA A 197 -15.82 -28.41 -8.57
C ALA A 197 -15.89 -27.29 -7.51
N ILE A 198 -15.47 -26.07 -7.86
CA ILE A 198 -15.60 -24.88 -7.02
C ILE A 198 -17.06 -24.45 -6.94
N LEU A 199 -17.71 -24.32 -8.11
CA LEU A 199 -19.11 -23.92 -8.21
C LEU A 199 -20.03 -24.86 -7.43
N ASP A 200 -19.84 -26.17 -7.57
CA ASP A 200 -20.60 -27.19 -6.83
C ASP A 200 -20.59 -26.94 -5.31
N ARG A 201 -19.40 -26.73 -4.73
CA ARG A 201 -19.23 -26.44 -3.30
C ARG A 201 -19.81 -25.09 -2.89
N LEU A 202 -19.70 -24.07 -3.75
CA LEU A 202 -20.24 -22.75 -3.46
C LEU A 202 -21.76 -22.76 -3.48
N VAL A 203 -22.37 -23.38 -4.48
CA VAL A 203 -23.82 -23.30 -4.72
C VAL A 203 -24.60 -24.16 -3.74
N HIS A 204 -24.09 -25.34 -3.37
CA HIS A 204 -24.81 -26.34 -2.57
C HIS A 204 -25.45 -25.77 -1.29
N HIS A 205 -24.72 -24.95 -0.52
CA HIS A 205 -25.22 -24.31 0.72
C HIS A 205 -25.15 -22.77 0.63
N SER A 206 -25.61 -22.20 -0.49
CA SER A 206 -25.62 -20.74 -0.68
C SER A 206 -27.01 -20.15 -0.84
N SER A 207 -27.07 -18.83 -0.62
CA SER A 207 -28.16 -17.98 -1.07
C SER A 207 -27.60 -17.02 -2.11
N THR A 208 -28.05 -17.16 -3.35
CA THR A 208 -27.62 -16.28 -4.45
C THR A 208 -28.52 -15.05 -4.52
N VAL A 209 -27.91 -13.87 -4.56
CA VAL A 209 -28.64 -12.60 -4.72
C VAL A 209 -28.17 -11.94 -6.01
N ASN A 210 -29.05 -11.93 -7.02
CA ASN A 210 -28.78 -11.27 -8.29
C ASN A 210 -29.13 -9.79 -8.17
N ILE A 211 -28.12 -8.93 -8.25
CA ILE A 211 -28.30 -7.48 -8.18
C ILE A 211 -28.41 -6.94 -9.61
N LEU A 212 -29.58 -6.40 -9.95
CA LEU A 212 -29.84 -5.75 -11.23
C LEU A 212 -30.01 -4.25 -10.99
N GLY A 213 -29.44 -3.42 -11.88
CA GLY A 213 -29.60 -1.98 -11.82
C GLY A 213 -28.47 -1.21 -12.45
N SER A 214 -28.69 0.09 -12.66
CA SER A 214 -27.66 1.01 -13.14
C SER A 214 -26.60 1.26 -12.08
N SER A 215 -25.36 1.50 -12.52
CA SER A 215 -24.24 1.86 -11.62
C SER A 215 -24.56 3.08 -10.77
N TYR A 216 -24.53 2.91 -9.45
CA TYR A 216 -24.63 4.00 -8.49
C TYR A 216 -23.50 5.03 -8.66
N ARG A 217 -22.30 4.58 -9.03
CA ARG A 217 -21.14 5.45 -9.27
C ARG A 217 -21.41 6.41 -10.44
N THR A 218 -22.05 5.91 -11.51
CA THR A 218 -22.40 6.72 -12.68
C THR A 218 -23.49 7.73 -12.34
N ALA A 219 -24.49 7.32 -11.57
CA ALA A 219 -25.56 8.22 -11.12
C ALA A 219 -25.00 9.38 -10.26
N GLU A 220 -24.06 9.10 -9.34
CA GLU A 220 -23.43 10.13 -8.51
C GLU A 220 -22.49 11.05 -9.31
N ALA A 221 -21.80 10.52 -10.31
CA ALA A 221 -20.96 11.33 -11.21
C ALA A 221 -21.82 12.30 -12.03
N LEU A 222 -22.95 11.84 -12.58
CA LEU A 222 -23.88 12.67 -13.34
C LEU A 222 -24.55 13.74 -12.47
N SER A 223 -24.90 13.43 -11.22
CA SER A 223 -25.49 14.43 -10.31
C SER A 223 -24.53 15.56 -9.94
N LYS A 224 -23.21 15.28 -9.86
CA LYS A 224 -22.17 16.30 -9.62
C LYS A 224 -21.87 17.17 -10.84
N VAL A 225 -22.06 16.65 -12.06
CA VAL A 225 -21.90 17.44 -13.30
C VAL A 225 -23.05 18.44 -13.44
N GLY A 226 -24.28 18.02 -13.17
CA GLY A 226 -25.46 18.90 -13.26
C GLY A 226 -25.52 20.03 -12.21
N GLN A 227 -24.70 20.00 -11.15
CA GLN A 227 -24.62 21.07 -10.15
C GLN A 227 -23.56 22.14 -10.46
N LYS A 228 -22.71 21.93 -11.48
CA LYS A 228 -21.68 22.91 -11.87
C LYS A 228 -22.14 23.93 -12.91
N ASP A 229 -23.32 23.74 -13.49
CA ASP A 229 -23.88 24.59 -14.55
C ASP A 229 -24.95 25.58 -14.04
N ASN A 230 -25.04 25.81 -12.73
CA ASN A 230 -25.90 26.83 -12.11
C ASN A 230 -25.09 27.83 -11.26
#